data_AF-A0A6B1GXY0-F1
#
_entry.id   AF-A0A6B1GXY0-F1
#
_cell.length_a   1.000
_cell.length_b   1.000
_cell.length_c   1.000
_cell.angle_alpha   90.00
_cell.angle_beta   90.00
_cell.angle_gamma   90.00
#
_symmetry.space_group_name_H-M   'P 1'
#
loop_
_entity.id
_entity.type
_entity.pdbx_description
1 polymer ?
#
loop_
_entity_poly.entity_id
_entity_poly.type
_entity_poly.pdbx_seq_one_letter_code
_entity_poly.pdbx_strand_id
1 'polypeptide(L)'
;AGLPGVGAGAGVMFELDSEVATAQVLEAGGFTLLTAVCLMLFSLVHNPCSTTLYTIWKETRSVRWTAVSALLPIAMGFLLCFAVAQIWRALG
;
A
#
# COMPACT_ATOMS: atom_id res chain seq x y z
N ALA A 1 -12.40 1.74 -12.89
CA ALA A 1 -13.08 0.92 -13.90
C ALA A 1 -12.20 -0.29 -14.19
N GLY A 2 -12.74 -1.52 -14.23
CA GLY A 2 -11.95 -2.70 -14.58
C GLY A 2 -11.49 -2.63 -16.04
N LEU A 3 -10.31 -3.15 -16.35
CA LEU A 3 -9.78 -3.23 -17.72
C LEU A 3 -10.65 -4.23 -18.52
N PRO A 4 -11.50 -3.79 -19.47
CA PRO A 4 -12.34 -4.69 -20.24
C PRO A 4 -11.44 -5.60 -21.11
N GLY A 5 -11.63 -6.91 -21.02
CA GLY A 5 -10.89 -7.90 -21.82
C GLY A 5 -9.63 -8.48 -21.18
N VAL A 6 -9.29 -8.11 -19.94
CA VAL A 6 -8.17 -8.69 -19.18
C VAL A 6 -8.71 -9.54 -18.03
N GLY A 7 -8.52 -10.86 -18.10
CA GLY A 7 -8.81 -11.81 -17.02
C GLY A 7 -10.23 -12.40 -16.98
N ALA A 8 -10.56 -13.10 -15.89
CA ALA A 8 -11.80 -13.86 -15.69
C ALA A 8 -13.00 -13.04 -15.18
N GLY A 9 -12.84 -11.71 -15.04
CA GLY A 9 -13.86 -10.80 -14.50
C GLY A 9 -13.36 -10.00 -13.29
N ALA A 10 -14.11 -8.94 -12.92
CA ALA A 10 -13.73 -8.08 -11.81
C ALA A 10 -13.76 -8.83 -10.46
N GLY A 11 -12.67 -8.73 -9.70
CA GLY A 11 -12.57 -9.35 -8.37
C GLY A 11 -12.17 -10.82 -8.36
N VAL A 12 -11.92 -11.43 -9.52
CA VAL A 12 -11.40 -12.80 -9.63
C VAL A 12 -9.88 -12.74 -9.80
N MET A 13 -9.14 -13.41 -8.92
CA MET A 13 -7.69 -13.57 -9.08
C MET A 13 -7.44 -14.55 -10.24
N PHE A 14 -6.68 -14.10 -11.25
CA PHE A 14 -6.28 -14.91 -12.39
C PHE A 14 -4.76 -14.81 -12.54
N GLU A 15 -4.15 -15.90 -13.02
CA GLU A 15 -2.71 -15.96 -13.27
C GLU A 15 -2.42 -15.49 -14.69
N LEU A 16 -1.31 -14.76 -14.86
CA LEU A 16 -0.83 -14.31 -16.16
C LEU A 16 0.38 -15.16 -16.55
N ASP A 17 0.37 -15.74 -17.75
CA ASP A 17 1.43 -16.64 -18.20
C ASP A 17 2.79 -15.97 -18.45
N SER A 18 2.92 -14.64 -18.30
CA SER A 18 4.22 -13.96 -18.41
C SER A 18 4.34 -12.69 -17.58
N GLU A 19 5.56 -12.38 -17.15
CA GLU A 19 5.92 -11.13 -16.46
C GLU A 19 5.61 -9.89 -17.32
N VAL A 20 5.78 -10.00 -18.64
CA VAL A 20 5.47 -8.91 -19.59
C VAL A 20 3.98 -8.60 -19.59
N ALA A 21 3.13 -9.63 -19.53
CA ALA A 21 1.68 -9.43 -19.46
C ALA A 21 1.28 -8.75 -18.13
N THR A 22 1.92 -9.11 -17.02
CA THR A 22 1.73 -8.43 -15.73
C THR A 22 2.17 -6.96 -15.77
N ALA A 23 3.33 -6.67 -16.38
CA ALA A 23 3.81 -5.30 -16.54
C ALA A 23 2.84 -4.44 -17.38
N GLN A 24 2.32 -4.98 -18.49
CA GLN A 24 1.34 -4.28 -19.34
C GLN A 24 0.04 -3.94 -18.57
N VAL A 25 -0.43 -4.85 -17.71
CA VAL A 25 -1.61 -4.59 -16.86
C VAL A 25 -1.34 -3.47 -15.86
N LEU A 26 -0.15 -3.46 -15.24
CA LEU A 26 0.27 -2.40 -14.31
C LEU A 26 0.39 -1.05 -15.04
N GLU A 27 1.05 -1.01 -16.19
CA GLU A 27 1.19 0.19 -17.02
C GLU A 27 -0.17 0.73 -17.50
N ALA A 28 -1.06 -0.15 -17.98
CA ALA A 28 -2.42 0.22 -18.37
C ALA A 28 -3.24 0.77 -17.18
N GLY A 29 -2.92 0.34 -15.96
CA GLY A 29 -3.47 0.87 -14.71
C GLY A 29 -2.83 2.18 -14.24
N GLY A 30 -1.87 2.74 -14.97
CA GLY A 30 -1.16 3.97 -14.62
C GLY A 30 -0.09 3.77 -13.54
N PHE A 31 0.38 2.54 -13.33
CA PHE A 31 1.39 2.23 -12.32
C PHE A 31 2.75 2.78 -12.74
N THR A 32 3.23 3.81 -12.03
CA THR A 32 4.53 4.43 -12.29
C THR A 32 5.61 3.91 -11.35
N LEU A 33 6.89 4.13 -11.69
CA LEU A 33 8.01 3.82 -10.79
C LEU A 33 7.85 4.52 -9.42
N LEU A 34 7.40 5.77 -9.41
CA LEU A 34 7.09 6.49 -8.18
C LEU A 34 6.04 5.76 -7.34
N THR A 35 4.98 5.26 -7.98
CA THR A 35 3.93 4.48 -7.31
C THR A 35 4.49 3.18 -6.74
N ALA A 36 5.33 2.47 -7.51
CA ALA A 36 5.98 1.23 -7.07
C ALA A 36 6.84 1.47 -5.81
N VAL A 37 7.69 2.49 -5.83
CA VAL A 37 8.56 2.84 -4.69
C VAL A 37 7.73 3.24 -3.47
N CYS A 38 6.71 4.10 -3.63
CA CYS A 38 5.83 4.48 -2.53
C CYS A 38 5.09 3.27 -1.93
N LEU A 39 4.62 2.32 -2.75
CA LEU A 39 3.96 1.10 -2.26
C LEU A 39 4.90 0.20 -1.47
N MET A 40 6.15 0.01 -1.93
CA MET A 40 7.16 -0.77 -1.20
C MET A 40 7.46 -0.13 0.17
N LEU A 41 7.68 1.19 0.20
CA LEU A 41 7.99 1.92 1.44
C LEU A 41 6.80 1.93 2.40
N PHE A 42 5.59 2.18 1.90
CA PHE A 42 4.39 2.13 2.73
C PHE A 42 4.26 0.76 3.36
N SER A 43 4.36 -0.33 2.58
CA SER A 43 4.20 -1.71 3.05
C SER A 43 5.15 -2.08 4.20
N LEU A 44 6.38 -1.54 4.20
CA LEU A 44 7.37 -1.77 5.26
C LEU A 44 7.03 -1.06 6.57
N VAL A 45 6.37 0.10 6.53
CA VAL A 45 6.24 1.00 7.68
C VAL A 45 4.82 1.04 8.25
N HIS A 46 3.80 0.86 7.42
CA HIS A 46 2.43 1.24 7.78
C HIS A 46 1.66 0.22 8.60
N ASN A 47 2.13 -1.04 8.69
CA ASN A 47 1.23 -2.18 8.81
C ASN A 47 1.20 -2.79 10.21
N PRO A 48 0.44 -2.22 11.16
CA PRO A 48 0.05 -2.96 12.33
C PRO A 48 -1.14 -3.84 11.93
N CYS A 49 -0.94 -5.15 12.01
CA CYS A 49 -2.04 -6.08 11.80
C CYS A 49 -3.12 -5.92 12.89
N SER A 50 -4.37 -6.23 12.55
CA SER A 50 -5.51 -6.13 13.48
C SER A 50 -5.28 -6.94 14.76
N THR A 51 -4.55 -8.05 14.68
CA THR A 51 -4.16 -8.87 15.82
C THR A 51 -3.18 -8.15 16.76
N THR A 52 -2.24 -7.37 16.24
CA THR A 52 -1.35 -6.52 17.06
C THR A 52 -2.14 -5.46 17.81
N LEU A 53 -3.05 -4.75 17.14
CA LEU A 53 -3.92 -3.76 17.79
C LEU A 53 -4.79 -4.40 18.88
N TYR A 54 -5.32 -5.59 18.59
CA TYR A 54 -6.14 -6.34 19.53
C TYR A 54 -5.34 -6.72 20.78
N THR A 55 -4.11 -7.20 20.64
CA THR A 55 -3.24 -7.51 21.78
C THR A 55 -2.93 -6.27 22.61
N ILE A 56 -2.57 -5.14 21.97
CA ILE A 56 -2.34 -3.87 22.68
C ILE A 56 -3.57 -3.47 23.48
N TRP A 57 -4.76 -3.55 22.88
CA TRP A 57 -6.00 -3.23 23.60
C TRP A 57 -6.24 -4.19 24.77
N LYS A 58 -6.01 -5.49 24.60
CA LYS A 58 -6.22 -6.48 25.66
C LYS A 58 -5.29 -6.26 26.85
N GLU A 59 -4.00 -6.01 26.59
CA GLU A 59 -2.97 -5.85 27.63
C GLU A 59 -3.01 -4.47 28.30
N THR A 60 -3.33 -3.41 27.55
CA THR A 60 -3.37 -2.05 28.10
C THR A 60 -4.75 -1.61 28.56
N ARG A 61 -5.82 -2.26 28.07
CA ARG A 61 -7.24 -1.84 28.21
C ARG A 61 -7.48 -0.37 27.81
N SER A 62 -6.58 0.23 27.02
CA SER A 62 -6.59 1.67 26.73
C SER A 62 -6.81 1.97 25.25
N VAL A 63 -7.98 2.54 24.95
CA VAL A 63 -8.33 2.98 23.60
C VAL A 63 -7.40 4.07 23.08
N ARG A 64 -6.91 4.97 23.95
CA ARG A 64 -5.94 6.00 23.55
C ARG A 64 -4.65 5.39 23.04
N TRP A 65 -4.10 4.41 23.76
CA TRP A 65 -2.83 3.78 23.38
C TRP A 65 -2.98 2.86 22.17
N THR A 66 -4.10 2.16 22.03
CA THR A 66 -4.42 1.40 20.80
C THR A 66 -4.53 2.33 19.59
N ALA A 67 -5.22 3.48 19.72
CA ALA A 67 -5.36 4.45 18.64
C ALA A 67 -4.01 5.07 18.24
N VAL A 68 -3.17 5.44 19.19
CA VAL A 68 -1.80 5.93 18.90
C VAL A 68 -0.98 4.88 18.17
N SER A 69 -1.06 3.61 18.59
CA SER A 69 -0.32 2.50 17.95
C SER A 69 -0.80 2.22 16.53
N ALA A 70 -2.05 2.53 16.21
CA ALA A 70 -2.58 2.42 14.85
C ALA A 70 -2.20 3.64 13.99
N LEU A 71 -2.36 4.85 14.53
CA LEU A 71 -2.22 6.09 13.77
C LEU A 71 -0.77 6.48 13.52
N LEU A 72 0.15 6.21 14.46
CA LEU A 72 1.54 6.62 14.35
C LEU A 72 2.26 5.94 13.16
N PRO A 73 2.17 4.62 12.95
CA PRO A 73 2.76 3.97 11.77
C PRO A 73 2.16 4.45 10.45
N ILE A 74 0.84 4.69 10.42
CA ILE A 74 0.14 5.20 9.24
C ILE A 74 0.63 6.61 8.90
N ALA A 75 0.73 7.49 9.89
CA ALA A 75 1.23 8.85 9.71
C ALA A 75 2.68 8.83 9.20
N MET A 76 3.54 7.98 9.75
CA MET A 76 4.91 7.82 9.26
C MET A 76 4.96 7.32 7.81
N GLY A 77 4.17 6.29 7.47
CA GLY A 77 4.10 5.77 6.10
C GLY A 77 3.62 6.83 5.09
N PHE A 78 2.61 7.62 5.47
CA PHE A 78 2.11 8.73 4.66
C PHE A 78 3.17 9.82 4.45
N LEU A 79 3.81 10.27 5.54
CA LEU A 79 4.85 11.30 5.49
C LEU A 79 6.05 10.87 4.63
N LEU A 80 6.45 9.60 4.73
CA LEU A 80 7.53 9.02 3.93
C LEU A 80 7.17 9.02 2.44
N CYS A 81 5.97 8.54 2.07
CA CYS A 81 5.52 8.57 0.69
C CYS A 81 5.39 9.99 0.15
N PHE A 82 4.86 10.91 0.95
CA PHE A 82 4.75 12.31 0.60
C PHE A 82 6.13 12.92 0.32
N ALA A 83 7.11 12.71 1.21
CA ALA A 83 8.47 13.20 1.04
C ALA A 83 9.12 12.68 -0.25
N VAL A 84 9.03 11.37 -0.51
CA VAL A 84 9.55 10.75 -1.74
C VAL A 84 8.88 11.35 -2.98
N ALA A 85 7.56 11.52 -2.97
CA ALA A 85 6.84 12.14 -4.07
C ALA A 85 7.21 13.61 -4.29
N GLN A 86 7.47 14.37 -3.23
CA GLN A 86 7.95 15.76 -3.37
C GLN A 86 9.37 15.81 -3.95
N ILE A 87 10.28 14.96 -3.44
CA ILE A 87 11.67 14.88 -3.95
C ILE A 87 11.67 14.49 -5.43
N TRP A 88 10.87 13.50 -5.81
CA TRP A 88 10.72 13.09 -7.21
C TRP A 88 10.27 14.24 -8.11
N ARG A 89 9.30 15.05 -7.66
CA ARG A 89 8.80 16.22 -8.40
C ARG A 89 9.76 17.41 -8.40
N ALA A 90 10.72 17.46 -7.48
CA ALA A 90 11.70 18.54 -7.40
C ALA A 90 12.97 18.23 -8.21
N LEU A 91 13.31 16.95 -8.38
CA LEU A 91 14.48 16.49 -9.14
C LEU A 91 14.17 16.15 -10.60
N GLY A 92 12.92 15.82 -10.91
CA GLY A 92 12.42 15.63 -12.27
C GLY A 92 11.84 16.92 -12.84
#